data_AF-A0A930LQA1-F1
#
_entry.id   AF-A0A930LQA1-F1
#
_cell.length_a   1.000
_cell.length_b   1.000
_cell.length_c   1.000
_cell.angle_alpha   90.00
_cell.angle_beta   90.00
_cell.angle_gamma   90.00
#
_symmetry.space_group_name_H-M   'P 1'
#
loop_
_entity.id
_entity.type
_entity.pdbx_description
1 polymer ?
#
loop_
_entity_poly.entity_id
_entity_poly.type
_entity_poly.pdbx_seq_one_letter_code
_entity_poly.pdbx_strand_id
1 'polypeptide(L)'
;MATRTAILALDFDEVFILAPGTPTAKGAYTDRARTLVTVKLDSGLVGTGDVWYSPRMIEALNVIVGDADKILLASSWGKASMKAAKAVGLHLPRRKTVNLFPYLTPGAIDQQCKLQRAHDLILDHLTDDDTRIVWVDDQHPRGYGQVDGIHTIGTDPVPGLTRADLAHIRDVLFY
;
A
#
# COMPACT_ATOMS: atom_id res chain seq x y z
N MET A 1 -11.53 18.49 21.48
CA MET A 1 -10.75 17.24 21.44
C MET A 1 -9.82 17.37 20.25
N ALA A 2 -8.51 17.17 20.44
CA ALA A 2 -7.61 17.12 19.29
C ALA A 2 -8.08 15.96 18.39
N THR A 3 -8.26 16.23 17.11
CA THR A 3 -8.59 15.19 16.13
C THR A 3 -7.38 14.29 15.99
N ARG A 4 -7.56 13.01 16.33
CA ARG A 4 -6.57 11.95 16.15
C ARG A 4 -6.15 11.88 14.68
N THR A 5 -4.85 11.90 14.39
CA THR A 5 -4.34 11.78 13.02
C THR A 5 -4.30 10.32 12.58
N ALA A 6 -5.00 9.97 11.49
CA ALA A 6 -5.00 8.64 10.90
C ALA A 6 -4.14 8.58 9.63
N ILE A 7 -3.09 7.75 9.64
CA ILE A 7 -2.14 7.59 8.54
C ILE A 7 -2.19 6.16 8.01
N LEU A 8 -2.46 6.04 6.71
CA LEU A 8 -2.40 4.76 6.00
C LEU A 8 -1.15 4.72 5.12
N ALA A 9 -0.21 3.83 5.46
CA ALA A 9 0.95 3.52 4.64
C ALA A 9 0.72 2.24 3.84
N LEU A 10 1.07 2.26 2.57
CA LEU A 10 0.82 1.16 1.63
C LEU A 10 2.04 0.91 0.77
N ASP A 11 2.52 -0.34 0.73
CA ASP A 11 3.21 -0.81 -0.46
C ASP A 11 2.22 -0.95 -1.62
N PHE A 12 2.72 -0.73 -2.83
CA PHE A 12 1.97 -0.90 -4.05
C PHE A 12 2.07 -2.34 -4.60
N ASP A 13 3.26 -2.95 -4.57
CA ASP A 13 3.41 -4.32 -5.07
C ASP A 13 2.89 -5.32 -4.03
N GLU A 14 2.30 -6.42 -4.52
CA GLU A 14 1.77 -7.57 -3.74
C GLU A 14 0.71 -7.29 -2.65
N VAL A 15 0.42 -6.01 -2.37
CA VAL A 15 -0.72 -5.51 -1.58
C VAL A 15 -1.93 -5.32 -2.51
N PHE A 16 -1.72 -4.70 -3.67
CA PHE A 16 -2.76 -4.51 -4.71
C PHE A 16 -2.56 -5.42 -5.91
N ILE A 17 -1.30 -5.76 -6.21
CA ILE A 17 -0.95 -6.60 -7.35
C ILE A 17 -1.10 -8.06 -6.93
N LEU A 18 -2.06 -8.75 -7.54
CA LEU A 18 -2.34 -10.13 -7.22
C LEU A 18 -1.62 -11.07 -8.20
N ALA A 19 -1.28 -12.28 -7.77
CA ALA A 19 -0.68 -13.28 -8.64
C ALA A 19 -1.61 -13.67 -9.80
N PRO A 20 -1.13 -13.72 -11.06
CA PRO A 20 -1.95 -14.13 -12.21
C PRO A 20 -2.35 -15.60 -12.10
N GLY A 21 -3.61 -15.93 -12.39
CA GLY A 21 -4.07 -17.31 -12.54
C GLY A 21 -4.14 -18.15 -11.25
N THR A 22 -3.88 -17.57 -10.07
CA THR A 22 -4.01 -18.29 -8.80
C THR A 22 -5.47 -18.32 -8.34
N PRO A 23 -6.03 -19.51 -7.99
CA PRO A 23 -7.33 -19.60 -7.35
C PRO A 23 -7.37 -18.72 -6.10
N THR A 24 -8.47 -17.99 -5.93
CA THR A 24 -8.63 -17.06 -4.82
C THR A 24 -8.64 -17.83 -3.51
N ALA A 25 -7.69 -17.53 -2.62
CA ALA A 25 -7.66 -18.12 -1.28
C ALA A 25 -8.93 -17.78 -0.50
N LYS A 26 -9.26 -18.57 0.52
CA LYS A 26 -10.40 -18.29 1.41
C LYS A 26 -10.24 -16.89 2.03
N GLY A 27 -11.25 -16.03 1.83
CA GLY A 27 -11.24 -14.64 2.32
C GLY A 27 -10.71 -13.59 1.33
N ALA A 28 -10.14 -14.03 0.20
CA ALA A 28 -9.73 -13.14 -0.88
C ALA A 28 -10.93 -12.61 -1.67
N TYR A 29 -10.75 -11.47 -2.33
CA TYR A 29 -11.69 -11.00 -3.33
C TYR A 29 -11.64 -11.88 -4.58
N THR A 30 -12.80 -12.20 -5.15
CA THR A 30 -12.93 -13.17 -6.25
C THR A 30 -12.98 -12.53 -7.63
N ASP A 31 -13.25 -11.23 -7.70
CA ASP A 31 -13.27 -10.44 -8.93
C ASP A 31 -11.84 -9.96 -9.24
N ARG A 32 -11.16 -10.62 -10.18
CA ARG A 32 -9.85 -10.19 -10.67
C ARG A 32 -9.99 -9.44 -11.99
N ALA A 33 -9.33 -8.31 -12.09
CA ALA A 33 -9.17 -7.53 -13.31
C ALA A 33 -7.67 -7.35 -13.60
N ARG A 34 -7.36 -6.93 -14.82
CA ARG A 34 -5.99 -6.65 -15.27
C ARG A 34 -5.92 -5.29 -15.92
N THR A 35 -4.85 -4.56 -15.66
CA THR A 35 -4.50 -3.32 -16.37
C THR A 35 -3.03 -3.34 -16.76
N LEU A 36 -2.69 -2.72 -17.88
CA LEU A 36 -1.31 -2.60 -18.33
C LEU A 36 -0.71 -1.32 -17.75
N VAL A 37 0.42 -1.45 -17.04
CA VAL A 37 1.13 -0.30 -16.49
C VAL A 37 2.48 -0.15 -17.19
N THR A 38 2.72 1.04 -17.74
CA THR A 38 3.98 1.44 -18.35
C THR A 38 4.81 2.25 -17.36
N VAL A 39 6.04 1.81 -17.07
CA VAL A 39 6.96 2.40 -16.11
C VAL A 39 8.32 2.66 -16.74
N LYS A 40 9.06 3.65 -16.22
CA LYS A 40 10.45 3.90 -16.61
C LYS A 40 11.37 3.20 -15.60
N LEU A 41 12.22 2.31 -16.08
CA LEU A 41 13.18 1.54 -15.28
C LEU A 41 14.42 2.38 -14.94
N ASP A 42 15.24 1.86 -14.03
CA ASP A 42 16.53 2.42 -13.62
C ASP A 42 17.51 2.58 -14.79
N SER A 43 17.52 1.62 -15.73
CA SER A 43 18.26 1.64 -17.00
C SER A 43 17.85 2.76 -17.95
N GLY A 44 16.77 3.47 -17.66
CA GLY A 44 16.20 4.51 -18.53
C GLY A 44 15.24 3.96 -19.60
N LEU A 45 15.14 2.64 -19.75
CA LEU A 45 14.19 1.96 -20.63
C LEU A 45 12.75 2.07 -20.11
N VAL A 46 11.80 1.86 -21.02
CA VAL A 46 10.38 1.76 -20.69
C VAL A 46 10.01 0.29 -20.56
N GLY A 47 9.54 -0.11 -19.38
CA GLY A 47 8.96 -1.43 -19.13
C GLY A 47 7.43 -1.36 -19.13
N THR A 48 6.80 -2.45 -19.54
CA THR A 48 5.35 -2.65 -19.40
C THR A 48 5.09 -3.93 -18.63
N GLY A 49 4.21 -3.87 -17.64
CA GLY A 49 3.80 -5.02 -16.84
C GLY A 49 2.29 -5.08 -16.69
N ASP A 50 1.77 -6.30 -16.73
CA ASP A 50 0.39 -6.56 -16.34
C ASP A 50 0.26 -6.44 -14.81
N VAL A 51 -0.66 -5.60 -14.37
CA VAL A 51 -1.06 -5.50 -12.97
C VAL A 51 -2.43 -6.12 -12.81
N TRP A 52 -2.50 -7.19 -12.02
CA TRP A 52 -3.74 -7.85 -11.65
C TRP A 52 -4.22 -7.32 -10.31
N TYR A 53 -5.51 -7.05 -10.16
CA TYR A 53 -6.08 -6.47 -8.94
C TYR A 53 -7.53 -6.91 -8.77
N SER A 54 -8.12 -6.63 -7.61
CA SER A 54 -9.58 -6.73 -7.43
C SER A 54 -10.25 -5.35 -7.44
N PRO A 55 -11.17 -5.07 -8.39
CA PRO A 55 -11.95 -3.84 -8.37
C PRO A 55 -12.70 -3.61 -7.05
N ARG A 56 -13.36 -4.64 -6.50
CA ARG A 56 -14.08 -4.52 -5.22
C ARG A 56 -13.15 -4.29 -4.03
N MET A 57 -11.94 -4.85 -4.04
CA MET A 57 -10.93 -4.57 -3.03
C MET A 57 -10.52 -3.09 -3.08
N ILE A 58 -10.27 -2.57 -4.29
CA ILE A 58 -9.91 -1.16 -4.49
C ILE A 58 -11.06 -0.23 -4.09
N GLU A 59 -12.31 -0.57 -4.41
CA GLU A 59 -13.49 0.18 -3.97
C GLU A 59 -13.58 0.25 -2.43
N ALA A 60 -13.41 -0.89 -1.74
CA ALA A 60 -13.44 -0.93 -0.28
C ALA A 60 -12.28 -0.14 0.35
N LEU A 61 -11.07 -0.26 -0.22
CA LEU A 61 -9.90 0.49 0.22
C LEU A 61 -10.06 2.00 -0.01
N ASN A 62 -10.71 2.41 -1.11
CA ASN A 62 -10.97 3.83 -1.39
C ASN A 62 -11.83 4.50 -0.32
N VAL A 63 -12.70 3.75 0.38
CA VAL A 63 -13.44 4.29 1.54
C VAL A 63 -12.47 4.66 2.66
N ILE A 64 -11.54 3.76 3.00
CA ILE A 64 -10.51 4.01 4.03
C ILE A 64 -9.60 5.17 3.62
N VAL A 65 -9.20 5.22 2.34
CA VAL A 65 -8.36 6.31 1.82
C VAL A 65 -9.07 7.66 1.88
N GLY A 66 -10.40 7.70 1.70
CA GLY A 66 -11.20 8.91 1.87
C GLY A 66 -11.15 9.44 3.30
N ASP A 67 -11.29 8.53 4.26
CA ASP A 67 -11.39 8.82 5.69
C ASP A 67 -10.03 9.13 6.33
N ALA A 68 -8.93 8.50 5.87
CA ALA A 68 -7.59 8.75 6.40
C ALA A 68 -7.12 10.20 6.16
N ASP A 69 -6.35 10.74 7.10
CA ASP A 69 -5.80 12.10 7.00
C ASP A 69 -4.61 12.16 6.05
N LYS A 70 -3.83 11.08 6.01
CA LYS A 70 -2.62 10.99 5.19
C LYS A 70 -2.44 9.60 4.59
N ILE A 71 -1.98 9.56 3.34
CA ILE A 71 -1.67 8.34 2.61
C ILE A 71 -0.18 8.35 2.27
N LEU A 72 0.55 7.34 2.71
CA LEU A 72 1.97 7.18 2.41
C LEU A 72 2.14 6.01 1.43
N LEU A 73 2.72 6.25 0.26
CA LEU A 73 3.12 5.17 -0.64
C LEU A 73 4.57 4.81 -0.36
N ALA A 74 4.77 3.61 0.17
CA ALA A 74 6.04 3.05 0.62
C ALA A 74 6.52 1.94 -0.32
N SER A 75 6.57 2.22 -1.62
CA SER A 75 6.81 1.17 -2.63
C SER A 75 8.18 1.24 -3.32
N SER A 76 8.79 0.07 -3.51
CA SER A 76 10.02 -0.13 -4.30
C SER A 76 9.89 0.34 -5.75
N TRP A 77 8.67 0.45 -6.27
CA TRP A 77 8.37 1.01 -7.59
C TRP A 77 8.61 2.53 -7.68
N GLY A 78 8.88 3.18 -6.55
CA GLY A 78 9.25 4.58 -6.47
C GLY A 78 8.23 5.49 -7.11
N LYS A 79 8.65 6.34 -8.06
CA LYS A 79 7.74 7.26 -8.78
C LYS A 79 6.63 6.55 -9.57
N ALA A 80 6.84 5.29 -9.94
CA ALA A 80 5.86 4.54 -10.74
C ALA A 80 4.66 4.07 -9.92
N SER A 81 4.81 3.90 -8.60
CA SER A 81 3.74 3.43 -7.69
C SER A 81 2.50 4.31 -7.79
N MET A 82 2.65 5.64 -7.80
CA MET A 82 1.55 6.60 -7.95
C MET A 82 0.77 6.40 -9.25
N LYS A 83 1.46 6.14 -10.37
CA LYS A 83 0.81 5.93 -11.66
C LYS A 83 0.08 4.59 -11.68
N ALA A 84 0.70 3.56 -11.12
CA ALA A 84 0.19 2.22 -11.09
C ALA A 84 -1.04 2.09 -10.16
N ALA A 85 -0.98 2.71 -8.97
CA ALA A 85 -2.10 2.83 -8.03
C ALA A 85 -3.31 3.52 -8.67
N LYS A 86 -3.10 4.62 -9.41
CA LYS A 86 -4.18 5.29 -10.15
C LYS A 86 -4.74 4.42 -11.27
N ALA A 87 -3.88 3.66 -11.96
CA ALA A 87 -4.30 2.79 -13.06
C ALA A 87 -5.21 1.64 -12.60
N VAL A 88 -5.08 1.18 -11.34
CA VAL A 88 -5.99 0.19 -10.74
C VAL A 88 -7.22 0.81 -10.08
N GLY A 89 -7.36 2.15 -10.10
CA GLY A 89 -8.51 2.87 -9.56
C GLY A 89 -8.37 3.31 -8.10
N LEU A 90 -7.18 3.20 -7.48
CA LEU A 90 -6.96 3.74 -6.14
C LEU A 90 -7.00 5.27 -6.18
N HIS A 91 -7.87 5.85 -5.38
CA HIS A 91 -8.01 7.29 -5.24
C HIS A 91 -6.84 7.81 -4.42
N LEU A 92 -6.06 8.74 -4.97
CA LEU A 92 -4.90 9.32 -4.29
C LEU A 92 -5.04 10.85 -4.25
N PRO A 93 -5.71 11.41 -3.23
CA PRO A 93 -5.90 12.84 -3.09
C PRO A 93 -4.55 13.55 -2.96
N ARG A 94 -4.23 14.44 -3.91
CA ARG A 94 -2.91 15.12 -3.98
C ARG A 94 -2.48 15.80 -2.67
N ARG A 95 -3.44 16.30 -1.87
CA ARG A 95 -3.14 16.99 -0.59
C ARG A 95 -2.85 16.04 0.57
N LYS A 96 -3.30 14.79 0.50
CA LYS A 96 -3.13 13.78 1.55
C LYS A 96 -2.06 12.74 1.20
N THR A 97 -1.76 12.55 -0.08
CA THR A 97 -0.85 11.51 -0.56
C THR A 97 0.61 11.98 -0.63
N VAL A 98 1.50 11.22 0.00
CA VAL A 98 2.95 11.36 -0.08
C VAL A 98 3.53 10.08 -0.69
N ASN A 99 4.37 10.22 -1.70
CA ASN A 99 5.22 9.11 -2.15
C ASN A 99 6.55 9.20 -1.38
N LEU A 100 6.87 8.18 -0.59
CA LEU A 100 8.09 8.16 0.22
C LEU A 100 9.36 7.98 -0.63
N PHE A 101 9.22 7.47 -1.85
CA PHE A 101 10.32 7.19 -2.77
C PHE A 101 10.15 7.89 -4.13
N PRO A 102 9.96 9.23 -4.17
CA PRO A 102 9.55 9.93 -5.39
C PRO A 102 10.64 9.99 -6.47
N TYR A 103 11.90 9.70 -6.12
CA TYR A 103 13.04 9.72 -7.03
C TYR A 103 13.48 8.33 -7.47
N LEU A 104 13.01 7.27 -6.80
CA LEU A 104 13.37 5.91 -7.15
C LEU A 104 12.62 5.44 -8.40
N THR A 105 13.26 4.55 -9.12
CA THR A 105 12.69 3.75 -10.21
C THR A 105 12.59 2.29 -9.75
N PRO A 106 11.70 1.48 -10.35
CA PRO A 106 11.65 0.05 -10.08
C PRO A 106 13.05 -0.57 -10.23
N GLY A 107 13.44 -1.39 -9.24
CA GLY A 107 14.76 -2.06 -9.18
C GLY A 107 15.89 -1.25 -8.54
N ALA A 108 15.68 0.04 -8.21
CA ALA A 108 16.73 0.90 -7.68
C ALA A 108 17.04 0.72 -6.18
N ILE A 109 16.23 -0.07 -5.47
CA ILE A 109 16.39 -0.34 -4.04
C ILE A 109 16.08 -1.81 -3.77
N ASP A 110 16.90 -2.48 -2.96
CA ASP A 110 16.59 -3.82 -2.48
C ASP A 110 15.48 -3.81 -1.44
N GLN A 111 14.74 -4.91 -1.31
CA GLN A 111 13.53 -4.93 -0.48
C GLN A 111 13.80 -4.74 1.02
N GLN A 112 14.93 -5.25 1.52
CA GLN A 112 15.27 -5.09 2.94
C GLN A 112 15.61 -3.63 3.26
N CYS A 113 16.40 -2.98 2.41
CA CYS A 113 16.69 -1.55 2.50
C CYS A 113 15.42 -0.72 2.33
N LYS A 114 14.51 -1.10 1.41
CA LYS A 114 13.19 -0.46 1.26
C LYS A 114 12.41 -0.49 2.56
N LEU A 115 12.30 -1.65 3.20
CA LEU A 115 11.51 -1.82 4.41
C LEU A 115 12.06 -0.95 5.55
N GLN A 116 13.36 -1.02 5.83
CA GLN A 116 13.97 -0.18 6.86
C GLN A 116 13.82 1.31 6.54
N ARG A 117 14.08 1.71 5.30
CA ARG A 117 14.00 3.12 4.92
C ARG A 117 12.57 3.65 4.95
N ALA A 118 11.59 2.85 4.52
CA ALA A 118 10.18 3.20 4.60
C ALA A 118 9.76 3.38 6.05
N HIS A 119 10.17 2.46 6.92
CA HIS A 119 9.90 2.54 8.35
C HIS A 119 10.38 3.87 8.96
N ASP A 120 11.65 4.23 8.74
CA ASP A 120 12.21 5.49 9.23
C ASP A 120 11.42 6.71 8.70
N LEU A 121 11.07 6.71 7.42
CA LEU A 121 10.31 7.80 6.79
C LEU A 121 8.84 7.88 7.24
N ILE A 122 8.24 6.75 7.65
CA ILE A 122 6.90 6.71 8.22
C ILE A 122 6.92 7.30 9.64
N LEU A 123 7.97 7.00 10.42
CA LEU A 123 8.15 7.58 11.75
C LEU A 123 8.27 9.11 11.73
N ASP A 124 8.87 9.69 10.69
CA ASP A 124 8.92 11.15 10.47
C ASP A 124 7.52 11.78 10.31
N HIS A 125 6.46 10.97 10.20
CA HIS A 125 5.07 11.42 10.14
C HIS A 125 4.28 11.22 11.43
N LEU A 126 4.91 10.74 12.51
CA LEU A 126 4.33 10.80 13.85
C LEU A 126 4.30 12.27 14.31
N THR A 127 3.10 12.84 14.41
CA THR A 127 2.93 14.26 14.78
C THR A 127 2.59 14.46 16.25
N ASP A 128 2.07 13.43 16.92
CA ASP A 128 1.62 13.44 18.31
C ASP A 128 1.44 12.01 18.84
N ASP A 129 1.26 11.88 20.16
CA ASP A 129 1.04 10.60 20.86
C ASP A 129 -0.25 9.86 20.41
N ASP A 130 -1.19 10.59 19.80
CA ASP A 130 -2.49 10.06 19.39
C ASP A 130 -2.48 9.55 17.94
N THR A 131 -1.46 9.86 17.15
CA THR A 131 -1.31 9.44 15.76
C THR A 131 -1.45 7.92 15.65
N ARG A 132 -2.35 7.45 14.76
CA ARG A 132 -2.52 6.03 14.43
C ARG A 132 -1.96 5.80 13.04
N ILE A 133 -1.03 4.86 12.93
CA ILE A 133 -0.45 4.47 11.65
C ILE A 133 -0.73 2.99 11.42
N VAL A 134 -1.27 2.68 10.24
CA VAL A 134 -1.31 1.32 9.72
C VAL A 134 -0.46 1.24 8.46
N TRP A 135 0.47 0.29 8.42
CA TRP A 135 1.32 0.02 7.28
C TRP A 135 1.09 -1.38 6.73
N VAL A 136 0.60 -1.43 5.49
CA VAL A 136 0.38 -2.66 4.74
C VAL A 136 1.56 -2.87 3.79
N ASP A 137 2.21 -4.03 3.89
CA ASP A 137 3.40 -4.38 3.09
C ASP A 137 3.51 -5.92 3.06
N ASP A 138 3.81 -6.50 1.91
CA ASP A 138 4.02 -7.96 1.75
C ASP A 138 5.30 -8.45 2.42
N GLN A 139 6.25 -7.56 2.72
CA GLN A 139 7.50 -7.91 3.41
C GLN A 139 7.32 -8.04 4.93
N HIS A 140 6.19 -7.62 5.51
CA HIS A 140 5.89 -7.92 6.90
C HIS A 140 5.48 -9.39 7.10
N PRO A 141 5.74 -9.98 8.28
CA PRO A 141 5.19 -11.29 8.62
C PRO A 141 3.67 -11.32 8.41
N ARG A 142 3.16 -12.39 7.79
CA ARG A 142 1.72 -12.50 7.48
C ARG A 142 0.88 -12.37 8.76
N GLY A 143 -0.10 -11.46 8.71
CA GLY A 143 -1.00 -11.17 9.84
C GLY A 143 -0.82 -9.75 10.36
N TYR A 144 -1.18 -9.54 11.63
CA TYR A 144 -1.15 -8.23 12.28
C TYR A 144 -0.01 -8.16 13.28
N GLY A 145 0.73 -7.05 13.26
CA GLY A 145 1.85 -6.80 14.15
C GLY A 145 1.93 -5.33 14.57
N GLN A 146 2.96 -5.01 15.34
CA GLN A 146 3.26 -3.64 15.69
C GLN A 146 4.78 -3.47 15.84
N VAL A 147 5.32 -2.41 15.24
CA VAL A 147 6.74 -2.03 15.35
C VAL A 147 6.81 -0.53 15.55
N ASP A 148 7.48 -0.08 16.61
CA ASP A 148 7.69 1.34 16.94
C ASP A 148 6.40 2.20 16.87
N GLY A 149 5.29 1.62 17.34
CA GLY A 149 3.97 2.27 17.36
C GLY A 149 3.18 2.18 16.05
N ILE A 150 3.78 1.69 14.96
CA ILE A 150 3.12 1.45 13.67
C ILE A 150 2.47 0.07 13.67
N HIS A 151 1.16 0.01 13.39
CA HIS A 151 0.46 -1.26 13.19
C HIS A 151 0.82 -1.81 11.81
N THR A 152 1.39 -3.01 11.75
CA THR A 152 1.81 -3.62 10.50
C THR A 152 0.84 -4.70 10.06
N ILE A 153 0.60 -4.78 8.76
CA ILE A 153 -0.22 -5.82 8.15
C ILE A 153 0.61 -6.46 7.03
N GLY A 154 1.04 -7.70 7.27
CA GLY A 154 1.66 -8.53 6.24
C GLY A 154 0.62 -9.08 5.29
N THR A 155 0.80 -8.90 3.98
CA THR A 155 -0.04 -9.47 2.93
C THR A 155 0.68 -10.59 2.17
N ASP A 156 -0.02 -11.24 1.24
CA ASP A 156 0.55 -12.22 0.31
C ASP A 156 -0.06 -11.97 -1.08
N PRO A 157 0.68 -12.15 -2.18
CA PRO A 157 0.22 -11.86 -3.54
C PRO A 157 -0.98 -12.73 -3.98
N VAL A 158 -1.24 -13.85 -3.32
CA VAL A 158 -2.39 -14.71 -3.64
C VAL A 158 -3.70 -14.08 -3.15
N PRO A 159 -3.91 -13.81 -1.84
CA PRO A 159 -5.12 -13.15 -1.38
C PRO A 159 -5.11 -11.62 -1.57
N GLY A 160 -3.94 -10.97 -1.60
CA GLY A 160 -3.80 -9.54 -1.38
C GLY A 160 -4.43 -9.10 -0.06
N LEU A 161 -4.92 -7.85 -0.01
CA LEU A 161 -5.75 -7.38 1.10
C LEU A 161 -7.11 -8.09 1.13
N THR A 162 -7.42 -8.73 2.25
CA THR A 162 -8.73 -9.37 2.46
C THR A 162 -9.74 -8.40 3.07
N ARG A 163 -11.01 -8.81 3.12
CA ARG A 163 -12.06 -8.07 3.85
C ARG A 163 -11.74 -7.95 5.35
N ALA A 164 -11.12 -8.97 5.94
CA ALA A 164 -10.72 -8.94 7.35
C ALA A 164 -9.59 -7.93 7.58
N ASP A 165 -8.60 -7.87 6.69
CA ASP A 165 -7.53 -6.90 6.76
C ASP A 165 -8.06 -5.46 6.64
N LEU A 166 -8.98 -5.20 5.71
CA LEU A 166 -9.62 -3.89 5.57
C LEU A 166 -10.47 -3.50 6.78
N ALA A 167 -11.17 -4.45 7.41
CA ALA A 167 -11.89 -4.20 8.65
C ALA A 167 -10.90 -3.85 9.79
N HIS A 168 -9.81 -4.60 9.92
CA HIS A 168 -8.77 -4.31 10.91
C HIS A 168 -8.11 -2.94 10.71
N ILE A 169 -7.83 -2.54 9.46
CA ILE A 169 -7.32 -1.20 9.15
C ILE A 169 -8.29 -0.13 9.67
N ARG A 170 -9.59 -0.29 9.44
CA ARG A 170 -10.59 0.67 9.93
C ARG A 170 -10.64 0.73 11.46
N ASP A 171 -10.58 -0.42 12.11
CA ASP A 171 -10.58 -0.54 13.57
C ASP A 171 -9.39 0.20 14.19
N VAL A 172 -8.19 -0.01 13.65
CA VAL A 172 -6.98 0.64 14.19
C VAL A 172 -6.95 2.14 13.91
N LEU A 173 -7.35 2.57 12.71
CA LEU A 173 -7.24 3.98 12.33
C LEU A 173 -8.33 4.84 12.97
N PHE A 174 -9.54 4.33 13.14
CA PHE A 174 -10.72 5.15 13.41
C PHE A 174 -11.48 4.81 14.69
N TYR A 175 -11.15 3.70 15.35
CA TYR A 175 -11.79 3.26 16.59
C TYR A 175 -10.78 3.04 17.73
#